data_AF-A0A974DLE7-F1
#
_entry.id   AF-A0A974DLE7-F1
#
_cell.length_a   1.000
_cell.length_b   1.000
_cell.length_c   1.000
_cell.angle_alpha   90.00
_cell.angle_beta   90.00
_cell.angle_gamma   90.00
#
_symmetry.space_group_name_H-M   'P 1'
#
loop_
_entity.id
_entity.type
_entity.pdbx_description
1 polymer ?
#
loop_
_entity_poly.entity_id
_entity_poly.type
_entity_poly.pdbx_seq_one_letter_code
_entity_poly.pdbx_strand_id
1 'polypeptide(L)'
;MKHFNLSFSAAGFLGIYHLGAASALLKHGPKMVKRVKCFAGASAGSLVATVLLTAPDKIKESKEFLYAFSEDVRKQKVGAMTPTYDFMKNLRGGIESILPANAHEIAEHRLYVSITNAKSRKNCLVSHFASREELIKVLLASSYVPLYAGIKAIDYKGEKWFDGGFTDSLPLLPTGRTITVSPFSGRIDICPQDKTHWDLYVTFAKHSLLSKENARRNRNIKFHQWKAISSQC
;
A
#
# COMPACT_ATOMS: atom_id res chain seq x y z
N MET A 1 25.35 1.97 14.99
CA MET A 1 25.14 1.59 13.57
C MET A 1 23.87 2.29 13.05
N LYS A 2 23.86 2.84 11.83
CA LYS A 2 22.70 3.59 11.31
C LYS A 2 21.50 2.65 11.11
N HIS A 3 20.36 3.00 11.71
CA HIS A 3 19.07 2.37 11.43
C HIS A 3 18.54 2.86 10.08
N PHE A 4 17.73 2.04 9.41
CA PHE A 4 17.04 2.41 8.19
C PHE A 4 15.55 2.08 8.31
N ASN A 5 14.77 2.72 7.46
CA ASN A 5 13.32 2.59 7.37
C ASN A 5 12.97 1.90 6.05
N LEU A 6 11.73 1.41 5.95
CA LEU A 6 11.21 0.82 4.73
C LEU A 6 9.90 1.52 4.35
N SER A 7 9.77 1.95 3.09
CA SER A 7 8.56 2.62 2.61
C SER A 7 8.03 1.94 1.35
N PHE A 8 6.73 1.65 1.35
CA PHE A 8 6.03 1.01 0.23
C PHE A 8 5.05 1.99 -0.40
N SER A 9 5.12 2.13 -1.73
CA SER A 9 4.28 3.08 -2.44
C SER A 9 2.80 2.67 -2.48
N ALA A 10 1.91 3.59 -2.84
CA ALA A 10 0.57 3.25 -3.30
C ALA A 10 0.65 2.40 -4.57
N ALA A 11 -0.22 1.39 -4.68
CA ALA A 11 -0.14 0.41 -5.75
C ALA A 11 -1.48 -0.24 -6.14
N GLY A 12 -2.56 -0.05 -5.36
CA GLY A 12 -3.80 -0.81 -5.53
C GLY A 12 -3.53 -2.31 -5.65
N PHE A 13 -4.06 -2.96 -6.68
CA PHE A 13 -3.85 -4.41 -6.91
C PHE A 13 -2.42 -4.80 -7.31
N LEU A 14 -1.56 -3.84 -7.67
CA LEU A 14 -0.12 -4.10 -7.77
C LEU A 14 0.55 -4.29 -6.40
N GLY A 15 -0.21 -4.27 -5.30
CA GLY A 15 0.23 -4.72 -3.97
C GLY A 15 0.85 -6.12 -3.97
N ILE A 16 0.57 -6.95 -4.97
CA ILE A 16 1.23 -8.25 -5.16
C ILE A 16 2.74 -8.11 -5.37
N TYR A 17 3.21 -7.02 -6.00
CA TYR A 17 4.63 -6.69 -6.11
C TYR A 17 5.23 -6.44 -4.73
N HIS A 18 4.54 -5.67 -3.88
CA HIS A 18 5.00 -5.39 -2.52
C HIS A 18 5.06 -6.66 -1.67
N LEU A 19 4.10 -7.57 -1.79
CA LEU A 19 4.14 -8.88 -1.12
C LEU A 19 5.30 -9.74 -1.61
N GLY A 20 5.59 -9.72 -2.91
CA GLY A 20 6.78 -10.37 -3.49
C GLY A 20 8.08 -9.79 -2.94
N ALA A 21 8.19 -8.46 -2.91
CA ALA A 21 9.34 -7.77 -2.32
C ALA A 21 9.50 -8.09 -0.83
N ALA A 22 8.41 -8.03 -0.04
CA ALA A 22 8.42 -8.37 1.38
C ALA A 22 8.87 -9.83 1.61
N SER A 23 8.37 -10.77 0.81
CA SER A 23 8.79 -12.18 0.85
C SER A 23 10.30 -12.34 0.55
N ALA A 24 10.80 -11.66 -0.48
CA ALA A 24 12.21 -11.68 -0.82
C ALA A 24 13.08 -11.06 0.30
N LEU A 25 12.63 -9.96 0.91
CA LEU A 25 13.32 -9.33 2.04
C LEU A 25 13.39 -10.26 3.26
N LEU A 26 12.31 -10.97 3.58
CA LEU A 26 12.28 -11.94 4.68
C LEU A 26 13.21 -13.14 4.40
N LYS A 27 13.22 -13.64 3.16
CA LYS A 27 14.02 -14.81 2.76
C LYS A 27 15.51 -14.49 2.64
N HIS A 28 15.87 -13.39 2.00
CA HIS A 28 17.26 -13.08 1.63
C HIS A 28 17.90 -12.02 2.53
N GLY A 29 17.10 -11.20 3.22
CA GLY A 29 17.57 -10.12 4.09
C GLY A 29 17.03 -10.15 5.53
N PRO A 30 16.88 -11.30 6.22
CA PRO A 30 16.23 -11.34 7.54
C PRO A 30 16.96 -10.48 8.60
N LYS A 31 18.30 -10.42 8.55
CA LYS A 31 19.10 -9.53 9.42
C LYS A 31 18.86 -8.05 9.12
N MET A 32 18.56 -7.72 7.87
CA MET A 32 18.23 -6.36 7.44
C MET A 32 16.83 -5.99 7.95
N VAL A 33 15.83 -6.86 7.73
CA VAL A 33 14.45 -6.62 8.19
C VAL A 33 14.39 -6.42 9.70
N LYS A 34 15.13 -7.21 10.49
CA LYS A 34 15.24 -7.05 11.96
C LYS A 34 15.79 -5.69 12.41
N ARG A 35 16.49 -4.97 11.53
CA ARG A 35 17.10 -3.66 11.81
C ARG A 35 16.24 -2.49 11.33
N VAL A 36 15.12 -2.75 10.65
CA VAL A 36 14.19 -1.72 10.20
C VAL A 36 13.55 -1.08 11.44
N LYS A 37 13.77 0.23 11.59
CA LYS A 37 13.22 0.98 12.72
C LYS A 37 11.74 1.29 12.47
N CYS A 38 11.46 1.91 11.33
CA CYS A 38 10.13 2.34 10.94
C CYS A 38 9.75 1.80 9.56
N PHE A 39 8.46 1.52 9.41
CA PHE A 39 7.79 1.13 8.18
C PHE A 39 6.83 2.24 7.78
N ALA A 40 6.70 2.51 6.49
CA ALA A 40 5.79 3.52 5.98
C ALA A 40 5.08 3.02 4.72
N GLY A 41 3.91 3.58 4.44
CA GLY A 41 3.29 3.36 3.15
C GLY A 41 1.98 4.10 2.96
N ALA A 42 1.45 3.98 1.74
CA ALA A 42 0.14 4.48 1.35
C ALA A 42 -0.65 3.36 0.66
N SER A 43 -1.97 3.30 0.84
CA SER A 43 -2.83 2.33 0.14
C SER A 43 -2.33 0.90 0.35
N ALA A 44 -2.31 0.07 -0.70
CA ALA A 44 -1.72 -1.27 -0.67
C ALA A 44 -0.31 -1.34 -0.05
N GLY A 45 0.51 -0.29 -0.21
CA GLY A 45 1.82 -0.20 0.44
C GLY A 45 1.73 -0.14 1.97
N SER A 46 0.78 0.61 2.53
CA SER A 46 0.55 0.65 3.99
C SER A 46 0.07 -0.69 4.55
N LEU A 47 -0.74 -1.44 3.78
CA LEU A 47 -1.21 -2.77 4.17
C LEU A 47 -0.02 -3.74 4.27
N VAL A 48 0.84 -3.78 3.25
CA VAL A 48 2.04 -4.64 3.26
C VAL A 48 3.06 -4.20 4.30
N ALA A 49 3.26 -2.89 4.48
CA ALA A 49 4.10 -2.35 5.54
C ALA A 49 3.64 -2.80 6.93
N THR A 50 2.32 -2.80 7.17
CA THR A 50 1.73 -3.26 8.42
C THR A 50 1.96 -4.76 8.61
N VAL A 51 1.63 -5.59 7.61
CA VAL A 51 1.83 -7.05 7.70
C VAL A 51 3.30 -7.39 7.94
N LEU A 52 4.23 -6.77 7.20
CA LEU A 52 5.66 -7.05 7.37
C LEU A 52 6.17 -6.67 8.77
N LEU A 53 5.61 -5.62 9.37
CA LEU A 53 5.96 -5.17 10.72
C LEU A 53 5.33 -6.06 11.81
N THR A 54 4.05 -6.41 11.69
CA THR A 54 3.27 -6.99 12.79
C THR A 54 3.01 -8.50 12.64
N ALA A 55 3.06 -9.02 11.42
CA ALA A 55 2.70 -10.41 11.07
C ALA A 55 3.52 -10.92 9.86
N PRO A 56 4.87 -10.92 9.93
CA PRO A 56 5.71 -11.28 8.78
C PRO A 56 5.52 -12.74 8.32
N ASP A 57 5.07 -13.62 9.20
CA ASP A 57 4.67 -14.99 8.88
C ASP A 57 3.41 -15.06 8.02
N LYS A 58 2.56 -14.03 8.03
CA LYS A 58 1.30 -13.93 7.28
C LYS A 58 1.41 -13.36 5.88
N ILE A 59 2.62 -13.23 5.34
CA ILE A 59 2.84 -12.74 3.97
C ILE A 59 2.21 -13.67 2.93
N LYS A 60 2.22 -14.99 3.17
CA LYS A 60 1.62 -15.97 2.26
C LYS A 60 0.09 -15.84 2.25
N GLU A 61 -0.54 -15.80 3.42
CA GLU A 61 -1.97 -15.61 3.59
C GLU A 61 -2.43 -14.26 3.02
N SER A 62 -1.61 -13.21 3.18
CA SER A 62 -1.87 -11.90 2.56
C SER A 62 -1.88 -11.95 1.04
N LYS A 63 -1.01 -12.78 0.43
CA LYS A 63 -0.97 -13.01 -1.02
C LYS A 63 -2.21 -13.77 -1.49
N GLU A 64 -2.62 -14.80 -0.76
CA GLU A 64 -3.85 -15.58 -1.04
C GLU A 64 -5.10 -14.70 -0.93
N PHE A 65 -5.20 -13.88 0.12
CA PHE A 65 -6.26 -12.89 0.27
C PHE A 65 -6.29 -11.91 -0.89
N LEU A 66 -5.15 -11.32 -1.27
CA LEU A 66 -5.10 -10.36 -2.38
C LEU A 66 -5.55 -11.00 -3.70
N TYR A 67 -5.17 -12.26 -3.97
CA TYR A 67 -5.65 -12.95 -5.16
C TYR A 67 -7.15 -13.16 -5.15
N ALA A 68 -7.69 -13.73 -4.06
CA ALA A 68 -9.13 -13.98 -3.92
C ALA A 68 -9.92 -12.67 -4.02
N PHE A 69 -9.49 -11.64 -3.30
CA PHE A 69 -10.08 -10.30 -3.36
C PHE A 69 -10.06 -9.74 -4.78
N SER A 70 -8.94 -9.87 -5.50
CA SER A 70 -8.84 -9.40 -6.88
C SER A 70 -9.73 -10.17 -7.86
N GLU A 71 -9.89 -11.48 -7.68
CA GLU A 71 -10.81 -12.33 -8.46
C GLU A 71 -12.26 -11.94 -8.20
N ASP A 72 -12.63 -11.74 -6.94
CA ASP A 72 -13.99 -11.38 -6.56
C ASP A 72 -14.38 -10.01 -7.10
N VAL A 73 -13.46 -9.06 -7.11
CA VAL A 73 -13.71 -7.77 -7.77
C VAL A 73 -13.80 -7.92 -9.29
N ARG A 74 -12.97 -8.76 -9.92
CA ARG A 74 -13.01 -9.03 -11.38
C ARG A 74 -14.35 -9.61 -11.85
N LYS A 75 -15.00 -10.44 -11.01
CA LYS A 75 -16.31 -11.04 -11.31
C LYS A 75 -17.45 -10.02 -11.34
N GLN A 76 -17.26 -8.82 -10.79
CA GLN A 76 -18.31 -7.82 -10.72
C GLN A 76 -18.46 -7.07 -12.06
N LYS A 77 -19.71 -6.78 -12.46
CA LYS A 77 -20.05 -6.18 -13.78
C LYS A 77 -19.31 -4.87 -14.08
N VAL A 78 -18.99 -4.07 -13.07
CA VAL A 78 -18.18 -2.82 -13.20
C VAL A 78 -17.00 -2.81 -12.22
N GLY A 79 -16.50 -3.99 -11.84
CA GLY A 79 -15.42 -4.12 -10.86
C GLY A 79 -15.81 -3.62 -9.46
N ALA A 80 -14.88 -2.96 -8.77
CA ALA A 80 -15.11 -2.43 -7.42
C ALA A 80 -16.22 -1.37 -7.38
N MET A 81 -16.58 -0.77 -8.51
CA MET A 81 -17.64 0.26 -8.61
C MET A 81 -19.06 -0.34 -8.61
N THR A 82 -19.20 -1.65 -8.46
CA THR A 82 -20.49 -2.33 -8.52
C THR A 82 -21.28 -1.97 -7.26
N PRO A 83 -22.48 -1.34 -7.36
CA PRO A 83 -23.18 -0.78 -6.19
C PRO A 83 -23.48 -1.78 -5.07
N THR A 84 -23.57 -3.07 -5.40
CA THR A 84 -23.82 -4.17 -4.45
C THR A 84 -22.54 -4.79 -3.89
N TYR A 85 -21.35 -4.43 -4.40
CA TYR A 85 -20.07 -4.97 -3.97
C TYR A 85 -19.44 -4.05 -2.91
N ASP A 86 -19.40 -4.53 -1.67
CA ASP A 86 -18.80 -3.79 -0.57
C ASP A 86 -17.29 -4.06 -0.49
N PHE A 87 -16.54 -3.36 -1.33
CA PHE A 87 -15.08 -3.42 -1.38
C PHE A 87 -14.44 -3.19 -0.01
N MET A 88 -14.94 -2.19 0.73
CA MET A 88 -14.35 -1.78 2.01
C MET A 88 -14.63 -2.80 3.11
N LYS A 89 -15.82 -3.41 3.12
CA LYS A 89 -16.14 -4.52 4.05
C LYS A 89 -15.26 -5.74 3.81
N ASN A 90 -15.07 -6.13 2.56
CA ASN A 90 -14.22 -7.26 2.21
C ASN A 90 -12.75 -6.99 2.56
N LEU A 91 -12.25 -5.78 2.26
CA LEU A 91 -10.90 -5.36 2.66
C LEU A 91 -10.75 -5.39 4.18
N ARG A 92 -11.73 -4.86 4.92
CA ARG A 92 -11.74 -4.89 6.39
C ARG A 92 -11.65 -6.31 6.93
N GLY A 93 -12.45 -7.25 6.42
CA GLY A 93 -12.41 -8.65 6.83
C GLY A 93 -11.04 -9.32 6.58
N GLY A 94 -10.36 -8.95 5.49
CA GLY A 94 -8.98 -9.37 5.25
C GLY A 94 -8.00 -8.83 6.30
N ILE A 95 -8.07 -7.54 6.61
CA ILE A 95 -7.22 -6.92 7.64
C ILE A 95 -7.48 -7.55 9.02
N GLU A 96 -8.74 -7.74 9.39
CA GLU A 96 -9.15 -8.34 10.66
C GLU A 96 -8.72 -9.82 10.80
N SER A 97 -8.65 -10.57 9.71
CA SER A 97 -8.21 -11.97 9.74
C SER A 97 -6.69 -12.12 9.74
N ILE A 98 -5.96 -11.21 9.11
CA ILE A 98 -4.49 -11.29 8.96
C ILE A 98 -3.76 -10.67 10.15
N LEU A 99 -4.20 -9.51 10.64
CA LEU A 99 -3.47 -8.77 11.67
C LEU A 99 -3.70 -9.35 13.07
N PRO A 100 -2.68 -9.45 13.92
CA PRO A 100 -2.84 -9.91 15.30
C PRO A 100 -3.65 -8.91 16.14
N ALA A 101 -4.11 -9.36 17.32
CA ALA A 101 -4.88 -8.53 18.25
C ALA A 101 -4.10 -7.29 18.74
N ASN A 102 -2.79 -7.44 18.95
CA ASN A 102 -1.88 -6.39 19.41
C ASN A 102 -1.16 -5.64 18.26
N ALA A 103 -1.66 -5.72 17.02
CA ALA A 103 -1.01 -5.09 15.87
C ALA A 103 -0.77 -3.57 16.06
N HIS A 104 -1.71 -2.88 16.69
CA HIS A 104 -1.60 -1.45 17.00
C HIS A 104 -0.46 -1.12 17.96
N GLU A 105 -0.21 -1.96 18.97
CA GLU A 105 0.90 -1.80 19.92
C GLU A 105 2.25 -1.99 19.23
N ILE A 106 2.35 -2.97 18.32
CA ILE A 106 3.59 -3.21 17.55
C ILE A 106 3.83 -2.07 16.54
N ALA A 107 2.76 -1.54 15.96
CA ALA A 107 2.77 -0.46 14.98
C ALA A 107 3.05 0.92 15.61
N GLU A 108 2.82 1.07 16.91
CA GLU A 108 2.96 2.33 17.62
C GLU A 108 4.35 2.97 17.41
N HIS A 109 4.36 4.18 16.85
CA HIS A 109 5.56 4.94 16.46
C HIS A 109 6.53 4.24 15.48
N ARG A 110 6.17 3.06 14.98
CA ARG A 110 6.96 2.25 14.04
C ARG A 110 6.31 2.13 12.68
N LEU A 111 5.01 2.35 12.55
CA LEU A 111 4.28 2.40 11.29
C LEU A 111 3.87 3.83 10.98
N TYR A 112 4.00 4.25 9.72
CA TYR A 112 3.57 5.56 9.23
C TYR A 112 2.63 5.36 8.04
N VAL A 113 1.35 5.64 8.24
CA VAL A 113 0.32 5.46 7.22
C VAL A 113 -0.05 6.82 6.63
N SER A 114 0.12 6.94 5.31
CA SER A 114 -0.27 8.12 4.55
C SER A 114 -1.77 8.13 4.30
N ILE A 115 -2.43 9.23 4.65
CA ILE A 115 -3.85 9.49 4.38
C ILE A 115 -4.05 10.91 3.85
N THR A 116 -5.05 11.10 3.01
CA THR A 116 -5.38 12.40 2.42
C THR A 116 -6.65 12.98 3.06
N ASN A 117 -6.58 14.20 3.59
CA ASN A 117 -7.75 14.89 4.12
C ASN A 117 -8.66 15.35 2.96
N ALA A 118 -9.95 15.06 3.07
CA ALA A 118 -10.89 15.28 1.97
C ALA A 118 -11.21 16.76 1.71
N LYS A 119 -11.20 17.58 2.76
CA LYS A 119 -11.52 19.00 2.70
C LYS A 119 -10.30 19.83 2.31
N SER A 120 -9.20 19.67 3.04
CA SER A 120 -7.98 20.46 2.86
C SER A 120 -7.07 19.95 1.74
N ARG A 121 -7.26 18.70 1.29
CA ARG A 121 -6.38 18.01 0.32
C ARG A 121 -4.92 17.92 0.77
N LYS A 122 -4.67 18.05 2.08
CA LYS A 122 -3.36 17.89 2.69
C LYS A 122 -3.13 16.45 3.15
N ASN A 123 -1.87 16.02 3.13
CA ASN A 123 -1.46 14.72 3.65
C ASN A 123 -1.37 14.72 5.18
N CYS A 124 -1.61 13.56 5.78
CA CYS A 124 -1.25 13.26 7.16
C CYS A 124 -0.55 11.89 7.21
N LEU A 125 0.57 11.81 7.93
CA LEU A 125 1.26 10.55 8.26
C LEU A 125 0.89 10.13 9.68
N VAL A 126 -0.04 9.19 9.81
CA VAL A 126 -0.48 8.67 11.10
C VAL A 126 0.49 7.60 11.58
N SER A 127 0.96 7.75 12.83
CA SER A 127 1.90 6.81 13.47
C SER A 127 1.55 6.45 14.91
N HIS A 128 0.39 6.90 15.38
CA HIS A 128 -0.14 6.62 16.71
C HIS A 128 -1.50 5.94 16.57
N PHE A 129 -1.70 4.83 17.28
CA PHE A 129 -2.90 4.00 17.20
C PHE A 129 -3.34 3.57 18.61
N ALA A 130 -4.39 4.19 19.16
CA ALA A 130 -4.86 3.87 20.51
C ALA A 130 -5.53 2.50 20.61
N SER A 131 -5.88 1.88 19.48
CA SER A 131 -6.48 0.54 19.42
C SER A 131 -6.26 -0.13 18.08
N ARG A 132 -6.45 -1.46 18.02
CA ARG A 132 -6.48 -2.23 16.76
C ARG A 132 -7.52 -1.68 15.79
N GLU A 133 -8.68 -1.26 16.32
CA GLU A 133 -9.74 -0.65 15.54
C GLU A 133 -9.33 0.68 14.92
N GLU A 134 -8.55 1.50 15.65
CA GLU A 134 -8.00 2.73 15.11
C GLU A 134 -6.99 2.44 13.98
N LEU A 135 -6.09 1.48 14.17
CA LEU A 135 -5.17 1.03 13.12
C LEU A 135 -5.91 0.58 11.86
N ILE A 136 -6.91 -0.31 12.01
CA ILE A 136 -7.73 -0.80 10.88
C ILE A 136 -8.41 0.36 10.17
N LYS A 137 -9.01 1.29 10.92
CA LYS A 137 -9.70 2.47 10.35
C LYS A 137 -8.74 3.34 9.53
N VAL A 138 -7.52 3.57 10.02
CA VAL A 138 -6.49 4.35 9.31
C VAL A 138 -6.03 3.64 8.04
N LEU A 139 -5.85 2.31 8.06
CA LEU A 139 -5.50 1.52 6.88
C LEU A 139 -6.60 1.52 5.82
N LEU A 140 -7.86 1.43 6.25
CA LEU A 140 -9.03 1.57 5.38
C LEU A 140 -9.10 2.97 4.77
N ALA A 141 -8.86 4.03 5.55
CA ALA A 141 -8.78 5.40 5.03
C ALA A 141 -7.66 5.52 3.99
N SER A 142 -6.49 4.96 4.25
CA SER A 142 -5.34 4.96 3.33
C SER A 142 -5.59 4.17 2.05
N SER A 143 -6.58 3.26 2.04
CA SER A 143 -6.92 2.42 0.88
C SER A 143 -8.26 2.81 0.22
N TYR A 144 -8.92 3.85 0.71
CA TYR A 144 -10.20 4.31 0.19
C TYR A 144 -9.98 5.17 -1.07
N VAL A 145 -10.16 4.61 -2.25
CA VAL A 145 -10.10 5.36 -3.51
C VAL A 145 -11.50 5.89 -3.85
N PRO A 146 -11.72 7.21 -3.88
CA PRO A 146 -12.98 7.78 -4.36
C PRO A 146 -13.28 7.23 -5.76
N LEU A 147 -14.53 6.79 -5.99
CA LEU A 147 -15.08 6.03 -7.14
C LEU A 147 -15.35 4.54 -6.86
N TYR A 148 -14.58 3.84 -6.02
CA TYR A 148 -14.82 2.40 -5.74
C TYR A 148 -15.88 2.12 -4.66
N ALA A 149 -16.24 3.10 -3.82
CA ALA A 149 -17.04 2.85 -2.61
C ALA A 149 -18.12 3.93 -2.36
N GLY A 150 -18.54 4.64 -3.42
CA GLY A 150 -19.43 5.80 -3.30
C GLY A 150 -18.72 7.06 -2.78
N ILE A 151 -19.49 8.06 -2.34
CA ILE A 151 -19.00 9.37 -1.88
C ILE A 151 -18.96 9.43 -0.34
N LYS A 152 -18.50 8.37 0.34
CA LYS A 152 -18.38 8.38 1.80
C LYS A 152 -16.96 8.06 2.25
N ALA A 153 -16.11 9.10 2.20
CA ALA A 153 -14.79 9.11 2.83
C ALA A 153 -14.87 8.66 4.31
N ILE A 154 -13.77 8.09 4.82
CA ILE A 154 -13.70 7.51 6.17
C ILE A 154 -13.64 8.62 7.22
N ASP A 155 -14.51 8.56 8.23
CA ASP A 155 -14.44 9.43 9.40
C ASP A 155 -13.32 9.00 10.33
N TYR A 156 -12.34 9.89 10.52
CA TYR A 156 -11.25 9.71 11.47
C TYR A 156 -10.93 11.05 12.15
N LYS A 157 -10.99 11.06 13.50
CA LYS A 157 -10.76 12.24 14.35
C LYS A 157 -11.57 13.48 13.94
N GLY A 158 -12.85 13.28 13.62
CA GLY A 158 -13.78 14.36 13.26
C GLY A 158 -13.63 14.89 11.83
N GLU A 159 -12.72 14.31 11.04
CA GLU A 159 -12.49 14.70 9.65
C GLU A 159 -12.69 13.52 8.69
N LYS A 160 -12.83 13.84 7.40
CA LYS A 160 -13.01 12.86 6.31
C LYS A 160 -11.69 12.59 5.62
N TRP A 161 -11.35 11.32 5.43
CA TRP A 161 -10.08 10.89 4.86
C TRP A 161 -10.25 9.87 3.73
N PHE A 162 -9.32 9.90 2.78
CA PHE A 162 -9.22 8.95 1.69
C PHE A 162 -7.76 8.60 1.39
N ASP A 163 -7.55 7.77 0.36
CA ASP A 163 -6.28 7.13 0.04
C ASP A 163 -5.11 8.13 0.05
N GLY A 164 -4.03 7.76 0.75
CA GLY A 164 -2.83 8.58 0.90
C GLY A 164 -2.07 8.78 -0.40
N GLY A 165 -2.24 7.86 -1.36
CA GLY A 165 -1.67 7.89 -2.70
C GLY A 165 -2.03 9.12 -3.53
N PHE A 166 -3.08 9.85 -3.15
CA PHE A 166 -3.46 11.11 -3.79
C PHE A 166 -2.59 12.29 -3.38
N THR A 167 -1.89 12.22 -2.25
CA THR A 167 -1.05 13.33 -1.75
C THR A 167 0.39 12.93 -1.49
N ASP A 168 0.61 11.78 -0.82
CA ASP A 168 1.92 11.22 -0.58
C ASP A 168 1.88 9.70 -0.80
N SER A 169 2.13 9.30 -2.04
CA SER A 169 2.05 7.89 -2.43
C SER A 169 3.24 7.05 -1.97
N LEU A 170 4.39 7.65 -1.70
CA LEU A 170 5.58 6.96 -1.24
C LEU A 170 6.19 7.80 -0.10
N PRO A 171 5.68 7.65 1.13
CA PRO A 171 6.07 8.50 2.24
C PRO A 171 7.53 8.26 2.61
N LEU A 172 8.31 9.35 2.66
CA LEU A 172 9.69 9.33 3.15
C LEU A 172 9.71 9.83 4.58
N LEU A 173 10.36 9.09 5.47
CA LEU A 173 10.46 9.48 6.87
C LEU A 173 11.54 10.56 7.06
N PRO A 174 11.31 11.55 7.94
CA PRO A 174 12.19 12.72 8.07
C PRO A 174 13.57 12.38 8.62
N THR A 175 13.70 11.25 9.32
CA THR A 175 14.95 10.83 9.95
C THR A 175 15.34 9.42 9.53
N GLY A 176 16.64 9.23 9.27
CA GLY A 176 17.20 7.94 8.86
C GLY A 176 17.10 7.68 7.36
N ARG A 177 17.87 6.71 6.87
CA ARG A 177 17.79 6.28 5.47
C ARG A 177 16.50 5.49 5.26
N THR A 178 15.66 5.89 4.32
CA THR A 178 14.45 5.15 3.95
C THR A 178 14.71 4.37 2.66
N ILE A 179 14.64 3.04 2.73
CA ILE A 179 14.65 2.16 1.56
C ILE A 179 13.23 2.18 0.97
N THR A 180 13.12 2.46 -0.31
CA THR A 180 11.85 2.64 -1.02
C THR A 180 11.51 1.45 -1.90
N VAL A 181 10.23 1.06 -1.90
CA VAL A 181 9.70 -0.06 -2.68
C VAL A 181 8.51 0.41 -3.50
N SER A 182 8.57 0.22 -4.82
CA SER A 182 7.53 0.64 -5.76
C SER A 182 7.38 -0.35 -6.90
N PRO A 183 6.15 -0.70 -7.32
CA PRO A 183 5.96 -1.46 -8.55
C PRO A 183 6.20 -0.59 -9.80
N PHE A 184 6.36 0.73 -9.66
CA PHE A 184 6.70 1.64 -10.76
C PHE A 184 8.20 1.87 -10.79
N SER A 185 8.77 1.84 -11.99
CA SER A 185 10.18 2.16 -12.22
C SER A 185 10.48 3.64 -11.95
N GLY A 186 11.68 3.93 -11.47
CA GLY A 186 12.13 5.29 -11.20
C GLY A 186 13.35 5.31 -10.29
N ARG A 187 13.61 6.46 -9.65
CA ARG A 187 14.64 6.62 -8.61
C ARG A 187 14.19 6.02 -7.28
N ILE A 188 13.95 4.71 -7.28
CA ILE A 188 13.45 3.90 -6.16
C ILE A 188 14.45 2.78 -5.90
N ASP A 189 14.69 2.42 -4.63
CA ASP A 189 15.69 1.39 -4.28
C ASP A 189 15.26 -0.01 -4.77
N ILE A 190 13.98 -0.35 -4.64
CA ILE A 190 13.40 -1.63 -5.08
C ILE A 190 12.23 -1.35 -6.04
N CYS A 191 12.50 -1.45 -7.34
CA CYS A 191 11.50 -1.32 -8.40
C CYS A 191 11.88 -2.17 -9.64
N PRO A 192 10.95 -2.37 -10.59
CA PRO A 192 11.29 -2.96 -11.88
C PRO A 192 12.32 -2.12 -12.65
N GLN A 193 13.19 -2.78 -13.42
CA GLN A 193 14.12 -2.14 -14.34
C GLN A 193 13.47 -2.00 -15.72
N ASP A 194 13.15 -0.77 -16.13
CA ASP A 194 12.66 -0.49 -17.49
C ASP A 194 13.85 -0.18 -18.41
N LYS A 195 13.76 -0.58 -19.69
CA LYS A 195 14.83 -0.37 -20.69
C LYS A 195 14.95 1.07 -21.18
N THR A 196 14.02 1.95 -20.82
CA THR A 196 13.98 3.35 -21.29
C THR A 196 14.51 4.32 -20.22
N HIS A 197 15.68 4.90 -20.49
CA HIS A 197 16.40 5.84 -19.62
C HIS A 197 15.98 7.30 -19.81
N TRP A 198 14.68 7.60 -19.94
CA TRP A 198 14.25 9.00 -19.99
C TRP A 198 14.11 9.56 -18.57
N ASP A 199 15.05 10.43 -18.18
CA ASP A 199 15.12 11.20 -16.92
C ASP A 199 14.04 12.30 -16.82
N LEU A 200 12.87 12.13 -17.43
CA LEU A 200 11.75 13.05 -17.26
C LEU A 200 10.73 12.41 -16.32
N TYR A 201 10.62 12.95 -15.11
CA TYR A 201 9.75 12.45 -14.04
C TYR A 201 8.68 13.49 -13.72
N VAL A 202 7.49 13.39 -14.33
CA VAL A 202 6.32 14.17 -13.89
C VAL A 202 5.79 13.49 -12.63
N THR A 203 6.03 14.16 -11.51
CA THR A 203 5.76 13.66 -10.17
C THR A 203 4.30 13.96 -9.81
N PHE A 204 3.38 13.05 -10.13
CA PHE A 204 2.02 13.15 -9.58
C PHE A 204 1.97 12.38 -8.27
N ALA A 205 1.79 13.10 -7.15
CA ALA A 205 1.79 12.53 -5.80
C ALA A 205 3.02 11.64 -5.47
N LYS A 206 4.19 11.94 -6.04
CA LYS A 206 5.47 11.17 -5.94
C LYS A 206 5.64 9.93 -6.84
N HIS A 207 4.77 9.70 -7.83
CA HIS A 207 4.99 8.66 -8.85
C HIS A 207 5.55 9.22 -10.17
N SER A 208 6.51 8.48 -10.75
CA SER A 208 6.97 8.60 -12.14
C SER A 208 5.99 7.94 -13.11
N LEU A 209 5.27 8.71 -13.92
CA LEU A 209 4.27 8.17 -14.87
C LEU A 209 4.73 8.14 -16.34
N LEU A 210 6.00 8.43 -16.64
CA LEU A 210 6.43 8.74 -18.02
C LEU A 210 6.95 7.57 -18.87
N SER A 211 7.15 6.36 -18.33
CA SER A 211 7.48 5.19 -19.17
C SER A 211 6.20 4.51 -19.71
N LYS A 212 6.24 3.97 -20.94
CA LYS A 212 5.12 3.17 -21.50
C LYS A 212 4.79 2.00 -20.58
N GLU A 213 5.80 1.44 -19.96
CA GLU A 213 5.75 0.37 -18.98
C GLU A 213 5.03 0.82 -17.69
N ASN A 214 5.35 1.99 -17.13
CA ASN A 214 4.63 2.54 -15.98
C ASN A 214 3.18 2.91 -16.33
N ALA A 215 2.91 3.41 -17.55
CA ALA A 215 1.54 3.64 -18.00
C ALA A 215 0.74 2.32 -18.14
N ARG A 216 1.38 1.23 -18.57
CA ARG A 216 0.80 -0.12 -18.57
C ARG A 216 0.55 -0.62 -17.14
N ARG A 217 1.50 -0.44 -16.23
CA ARG A 217 1.34 -0.78 -14.80
C ARG A 217 0.20 0.03 -14.16
N ASN A 218 0.11 1.33 -14.44
CA ASN A 218 -0.94 2.20 -13.93
C ASN A 218 -2.33 1.78 -14.45
N ARG A 219 -2.43 1.38 -15.72
CA ARG A 219 -3.65 0.73 -16.25
C ARG A 219 -3.99 -0.58 -15.52
N ASN A 220 -2.99 -1.34 -15.08
CA ASN A 220 -3.20 -2.56 -14.31
C ASN A 220 -3.58 -2.30 -12.83
N ILE A 221 -3.37 -1.10 -12.30
CA ILE A 221 -4.00 -0.66 -11.04
C ILE A 221 -5.52 -0.56 -11.25
N LYS A 222 -5.93 0.00 -12.39
CA LYS A 222 -7.32 0.26 -12.77
C LYS A 222 -7.89 -0.87 -13.65
N PHE A 223 -8.10 -2.03 -13.04
CA PHE A 223 -9.14 -3.00 -13.36
C PHE A 223 -9.35 -3.62 -14.76
N HIS A 224 -8.46 -3.52 -15.76
CA HIS A 224 -8.79 -4.16 -17.06
C HIS A 224 -7.88 -5.24 -17.65
N GLN A 225 -6.62 -5.47 -17.27
CA GLN A 225 -5.85 -6.58 -17.88
C GLN A 225 -4.77 -7.18 -16.97
N TRP A 226 -5.17 -8.09 -16.08
CA TRP A 226 -4.23 -8.97 -15.34
C TRP A 226 -4.21 -10.38 -15.95
N LYS A 227 -3.90 -10.50 -17.25
CA LYS A 227 -3.70 -11.81 -17.91
C LYS A 227 -2.22 -12.20 -18.08
N ALA A 228 -1.26 -11.37 -17.67
CA ALA A 228 0.13 -11.54 -18.13
C ALA A 228 1.24 -11.40 -17.06
N ILE A 229 0.94 -11.40 -15.76
CA ILE A 229 1.98 -11.24 -14.71
C ILE A 229 2.21 -12.54 -13.91
N SER A 230 1.33 -13.54 -14.02
CA SER A 230 1.53 -14.84 -13.38
C SER A 230 2.53 -15.77 -14.10
N SER A 231 3.16 -15.32 -15.19
CA SER A 231 4.12 -16.12 -15.97
C SER A 231 5.58 -15.65 -15.84
N GLN A 232 5.89 -14.71 -14.94
CA GLN A 232 7.26 -14.17 -14.76
C GLN A 232 7.69 -14.05 -13.29
N CYS A 233 7.26 -14.97 -12.43
CA CYS A 233 7.90 -15.22 -11.14
C CYS A 233 8.35 -16.67 -11.06
#